data_AF-A0A520FSP7-F1
#
_entry.id   AF-A0A520FSP7-F1
#
_cell.length_a   1.000
_cell.length_b   1.000
_cell.length_c   1.000
_cell.angle_alpha   90.00
_cell.angle_beta   90.00
_cell.angle_gamma   90.00
#
_symmetry.space_group_name_H-M   'P 1'
#
loop_
_entity.id
_entity.type
_entity.pdbx_description
1 polymer ?
#
loop_
_entity_poly.entity_id
_entity_poly.type
_entity_poly.pdbx_seq_one_letter_code
_entity_poly.pdbx_strand_id
1 'polypeptide(L)'
;IVKAFITDNGHIATNACMQVFGGHGFIKEWGMEQFTRDNRINMIYEGTNTIQSLDLLGRKVLGNNGASLKKFGKLVGALVAEEGVNEKMSEFITPIAVLGDQLTKFTTEIGFKGFQNPDEVGAAAVDYLRVAGHFVFGYLFARMAQVALREIAAGNTDPFYVAKLQTARFYFAKLFPETATLMRTARAGSKVLMDTEAALA
;
A
#
# COMPACT_ATOMS: atom_id res chain seq x y z
N ILE A 1 -2.37 -5.38 -6.89
CA ILE A 1 -2.79 -4.24 -6.05
C ILE A 1 -4.27 -4.34 -5.68
N VAL A 2 -5.23 -4.15 -6.60
CA VAL A 2 -6.68 -4.21 -6.29
C VAL A 2 -7.08 -5.49 -5.54
N LYS A 3 -6.57 -6.66 -5.92
CA LYS A 3 -6.80 -7.90 -5.18
C LYS A 3 -6.07 -7.88 -3.84
N ALA A 4 -4.78 -8.20 -3.81
CA ALA A 4 -4.06 -8.47 -2.56
C ALA A 4 -4.03 -7.30 -1.56
N PHE A 5 -3.78 -6.06 -2.02
CA PHE A 5 -3.67 -4.93 -1.10
C PHE A 5 -5.02 -4.61 -0.45
N ILE A 6 -6.13 -4.65 -1.20
CA ILE A 6 -7.45 -4.38 -0.64
C ILE A 6 -7.90 -5.53 0.25
N THR A 7 -7.63 -6.78 -0.11
CA THR A 7 -8.09 -7.92 0.69
C THR A 7 -7.32 -8.06 2.00
N ASP A 8 -6.00 -7.78 2.00
CA ASP A 8 -5.22 -7.68 3.24
C ASP A 8 -5.75 -6.57 4.15
N ASN A 9 -5.90 -5.36 3.63
CA ASN A 9 -6.38 -4.21 4.42
C ASN A 9 -7.84 -4.37 4.83
N GLY A 10 -8.67 -5.01 4.01
CA GLY A 10 -10.04 -5.37 4.36
C GLY A 10 -10.08 -6.33 5.55
N HIS A 11 -9.13 -7.28 5.63
CA HIS A 11 -9.08 -8.22 6.75
C HIS A 11 -8.60 -7.54 8.02
N ILE A 12 -7.60 -6.67 7.94
CA ILE A 12 -7.17 -5.83 9.06
C ILE A 12 -8.33 -4.97 9.55
N ALA A 13 -9.07 -4.34 8.64
CA ALA A 13 -10.20 -3.49 8.97
C ALA A 13 -11.35 -4.26 9.65
N THR A 14 -11.74 -5.42 9.13
CA THR A 14 -12.83 -6.20 9.76
C THR A 14 -12.46 -6.69 11.16
N ASN A 15 -11.21 -7.10 11.38
CA ASN A 15 -10.71 -7.42 12.72
C ASN A 15 -10.72 -6.21 13.65
N ALA A 16 -10.27 -5.04 13.18
CA ALA A 16 -10.31 -3.81 13.97
C ALA A 16 -11.75 -3.40 14.34
N CYS A 17 -12.69 -3.53 13.41
CA CYS A 17 -14.10 -3.26 13.69
C CYS A 17 -14.68 -4.25 14.71
N MET A 18 -14.32 -5.54 14.63
CA MET A 18 -14.72 -6.53 15.63
C MET A 18 -14.18 -6.16 17.02
N GLN A 19 -12.94 -5.68 17.10
CA GLN A 19 -12.31 -5.27 18.37
C GLN A 19 -13.03 -4.10 19.05
N VAL A 20 -13.66 -3.19 18.29
CA VAL A 20 -14.45 -2.08 18.85
C VAL A 20 -15.61 -2.58 19.73
N PHE A 21 -16.15 -3.77 19.43
CA PHE A 21 -17.22 -4.40 20.20
C PHE A 21 -16.72 -5.22 21.41
N GLY A 22 -15.40 -5.34 21.59
CA GLY A 22 -14.81 -6.18 22.64
C GLY A 22 -15.31 -7.63 22.55
N GLY A 23 -15.65 -8.23 23.69
CA GLY A 23 -16.17 -9.60 23.74
C GLY A 23 -17.45 -9.80 22.93
N HIS A 24 -18.30 -8.77 22.81
CA HIS A 24 -19.53 -8.84 22.00
C HIS A 24 -19.23 -8.99 20.50
N GLY A 25 -18.08 -8.49 20.02
CA GLY A 25 -17.67 -8.65 18.63
C GLY A 25 -17.48 -10.11 18.23
N PHE A 26 -17.17 -10.97 19.21
CA PHE A 26 -16.99 -12.41 19.01
C PHE A 26 -18.30 -13.20 19.13
N ILE A 27 -19.39 -12.57 19.57
CA ILE A 27 -20.70 -13.20 19.71
C ILE A 27 -21.46 -13.07 18.38
N LYS A 28 -21.90 -14.22 17.84
CA LYS A 28 -22.54 -14.33 16.52
C LYS A 28 -23.71 -13.37 16.30
N GLU A 29 -24.49 -13.06 17.33
CA GLU A 29 -25.64 -12.15 17.25
C GLU A 29 -25.29 -10.76 16.71
N TRP A 30 -24.06 -10.27 16.96
CA TRP A 30 -23.60 -8.95 16.51
C TRP A 30 -23.03 -8.96 15.09
N GLY A 31 -22.81 -10.14 14.48
CA GLY A 31 -22.37 -10.29 13.09
C GLY A 31 -20.91 -9.88 12.77
N MET A 32 -20.18 -9.25 13.69
CA MET A 32 -18.81 -8.78 13.44
C MET A 32 -17.83 -9.91 13.13
N GLU A 33 -17.97 -11.04 13.82
CA GLU A 33 -17.19 -12.25 13.55
C GLU A 33 -17.43 -12.78 12.12
N GLN A 34 -18.65 -12.64 11.60
CA GLN A 34 -18.99 -13.05 10.25
C GLN A 34 -18.23 -12.25 9.21
N PHE A 35 -18.14 -10.92 9.33
CA PHE A 35 -17.34 -10.10 8.40
C PHE A 35 -15.86 -10.50 8.38
N THR A 36 -15.31 -10.90 9.52
CA THR A 36 -13.93 -11.38 9.62
C THR A 36 -13.75 -12.71 8.89
N ARG A 37 -14.67 -13.66 9.07
CA ARG A 37 -14.67 -14.96 8.37
C ARG A 37 -14.91 -14.81 6.87
N ASP A 38 -15.95 -14.10 6.48
CA ASP A 38 -16.37 -13.95 5.08
C ASP A 38 -15.30 -13.19 4.29
N ASN A 39 -14.58 -12.24 4.90
CA ASN A 39 -13.49 -11.57 4.22
C ASN A 39 -12.20 -12.43 4.11
N ARG A 40 -12.02 -13.48 4.93
CA ARG A 40 -10.78 -14.28 4.94
C ARG A 40 -10.52 -14.98 3.61
N ILE A 41 -11.58 -15.44 2.94
CA ILE A 41 -11.48 -16.15 1.66
C ILE A 41 -10.92 -15.25 0.54
N ASN A 42 -11.16 -13.94 0.63
CA ASN A 42 -10.72 -12.98 -0.39
C ASN A 42 -9.20 -12.93 -0.56
N MET A 43 -8.44 -13.30 0.48
CA MET A 43 -6.97 -13.37 0.43
C MET A 43 -6.46 -14.68 -0.21
N ILE A 44 -7.33 -15.69 -0.37
CA ILE A 44 -6.95 -17.06 -0.76
C ILE A 44 -7.37 -17.36 -2.20
N TYR A 45 -8.65 -17.20 -2.54
CA TYR A 45 -9.16 -17.55 -3.87
C TYR A 45 -8.64 -16.62 -4.98
N GLU A 46 -8.86 -17.00 -6.24
CA GLU A 46 -8.44 -16.21 -7.42
C GLU A 46 -6.94 -15.86 -7.38
N GLY A 47 -6.13 -16.80 -6.89
CA GLY A 47 -4.71 -16.64 -6.62
C GLY A 47 -4.44 -15.99 -5.27
N THR A 48 -3.66 -16.67 -4.42
CA THR A 48 -3.31 -16.18 -3.09
C THR A 48 -2.63 -14.80 -3.16
N ASN A 49 -2.67 -14.05 -2.07
CA ASN A 49 -2.04 -12.73 -2.04
C ASN A 49 -0.54 -12.78 -2.39
N THR A 50 0.18 -13.85 -2.01
CA THR A 50 1.58 -14.06 -2.45
C THR A 50 1.70 -14.29 -3.96
N ILE A 51 0.82 -15.09 -4.58
CA ILE A 51 0.81 -15.27 -6.04
C ILE A 51 0.56 -13.94 -6.76
N GLN A 52 -0.36 -13.12 -6.24
CA GLN A 52 -0.65 -11.79 -6.79
C GLN A 52 0.55 -10.83 -6.64
N SER A 53 1.29 -10.96 -5.55
CA SER A 53 2.53 -10.20 -5.31
C SER A 53 3.66 -10.61 -6.27
N LEU A 54 3.84 -11.92 -6.48
CA LEU A 54 4.80 -12.47 -7.44
C LEU A 54 4.47 -12.04 -8.88
N ASP A 55 3.18 -12.09 -9.26
CA ASP A 55 2.72 -11.61 -10.55
C ASP A 55 3.06 -10.13 -10.76
N LEU A 56 2.74 -9.29 -9.76
CA LEU A 56 2.98 -7.86 -9.83
C LEU A 56 4.48 -7.56 -10.03
N LEU A 57 5.33 -8.03 -9.11
CA LEU A 57 6.74 -7.69 -9.13
C LEU A 57 7.45 -8.37 -10.31
N GLY A 58 7.28 -9.69 -10.45
CA GLY A 58 7.95 -10.47 -11.49
C GLY A 58 7.48 -10.12 -12.90
N ARG A 59 6.18 -10.25 -13.20
CA ARG A 59 5.67 -10.11 -14.58
C ARG A 59 5.27 -8.67 -14.93
N LYS A 60 4.58 -7.96 -14.04
CA LYS A 60 3.97 -6.65 -14.36
C LYS A 60 4.91 -5.45 -14.14
N VAL A 61 6.00 -5.64 -13.41
CA VAL A 61 7.01 -4.61 -13.16
C VAL A 61 8.35 -4.99 -13.78
N LEU A 62 8.99 -6.07 -13.34
CA LEU A 62 10.31 -6.44 -13.86
C LEU A 62 10.20 -6.94 -15.30
N GLY A 63 9.25 -7.82 -15.58
CA GLY A 63 9.03 -8.40 -16.91
C GLY A 63 8.69 -7.40 -18.03
N ASN A 64 8.27 -6.18 -17.68
CA ASN A 64 8.05 -5.11 -18.66
C ASN A 64 9.00 -3.91 -18.47
N ASN A 65 10.14 -4.11 -17.81
CA ASN A 65 11.16 -3.08 -17.57
C ASN A 65 10.59 -1.81 -16.91
N GLY A 66 9.63 -2.00 -16.00
CA GLY A 66 8.98 -0.96 -15.21
C GLY A 66 8.01 -0.08 -16.01
N ALA A 67 7.60 -0.47 -17.22
CA ALA A 67 6.74 0.35 -18.07
C ALA A 67 5.42 0.75 -17.37
N SER A 68 4.77 -0.20 -16.67
CA SER A 68 3.56 0.06 -15.91
C SER A 68 3.80 1.02 -14.74
N LEU A 69 4.89 0.82 -13.99
CA LEU A 69 5.26 1.69 -12.87
C LEU A 69 5.55 3.12 -13.36
N LYS A 70 6.29 3.27 -14.45
CA LYS A 70 6.57 4.57 -15.09
C LYS A 70 5.29 5.27 -15.55
N LYS A 71 4.35 4.53 -16.13
CA LYS A 71 3.04 5.09 -16.55
C LYS A 71 2.27 5.66 -15.36
N PHE A 72 2.21 4.93 -14.24
CA PHE A 72 1.55 5.43 -13.03
C PHE A 72 2.34 6.58 -12.38
N GLY A 73 3.67 6.47 -12.33
CA GLY A 73 4.55 7.52 -11.81
C GLY A 73 4.40 8.85 -12.54
N LYS A 74 4.06 8.86 -13.83
CA LYS A 74 3.71 10.09 -14.56
C LYS A 74 2.46 10.79 -14.02
N LEU A 75 1.44 10.02 -13.60
CA LEU A 75 0.23 10.60 -12.99
C LEU A 75 0.55 11.23 -11.64
N VAL A 76 1.37 10.55 -10.84
CA VAL A 76 1.85 11.08 -9.55
C VAL A 76 2.71 12.32 -9.76
N GLY A 77 3.65 12.26 -10.69
CA GLY A 77 4.53 13.39 -11.03
C GLY A 77 3.75 14.62 -11.53
N ALA A 78 2.67 14.42 -12.29
CA ALA A 78 1.79 15.51 -12.70
C ALA A 78 1.12 16.19 -11.49
N LEU A 79 0.60 15.41 -10.53
CA LEU A 79 0.02 15.95 -9.31
C LEU A 79 1.06 16.67 -8.44
N VAL A 80 2.27 16.10 -8.33
CA VAL A 80 3.40 16.72 -7.61
C VAL A 80 3.80 18.05 -8.28
N ALA A 81 3.82 18.12 -9.60
CA ALA A 81 4.10 19.36 -10.32
C ALA A 81 3.00 20.41 -10.14
N GLU A 82 1.73 19.99 -10.11
CA GLU A 82 0.57 20.86 -9.91
C GLU A 82 0.53 21.46 -8.50
N GLU A 83 0.79 20.66 -7.47
CA GLU A 83 0.57 21.03 -6.06
C GLU A 83 1.86 21.18 -5.24
N GLY A 84 3.04 21.00 -5.86
CA GLY A 84 4.33 20.92 -5.15
C GLY A 84 4.77 22.20 -4.42
N VAL A 85 4.20 23.35 -4.78
CA VAL A 85 4.43 24.64 -4.11
C VAL A 85 3.22 25.10 -3.29
N ASN A 86 2.14 24.31 -3.23
CA ASN A 86 0.97 24.62 -2.44
C ASN A 86 1.18 24.14 -1.00
N GLU A 87 1.41 25.09 -0.08
CA GLU A 87 1.66 24.81 1.34
C GLU A 87 0.54 23.96 1.97
N LYS A 88 -0.72 24.17 1.58
CA LYS A 88 -1.86 23.40 2.11
C LYS A 88 -1.87 21.94 1.65
N MET A 89 -1.14 21.63 0.58
CA MET A 89 -1.01 20.27 0.03
C MET A 89 0.31 19.60 0.42
N SER A 90 1.27 20.33 0.99
CA SER A 90 2.61 19.80 1.34
C SER A 90 2.56 18.49 2.13
N GLU A 91 1.67 18.40 3.13
CA GLU A 91 1.53 17.21 3.99
C GLU A 91 1.11 15.94 3.22
N PHE A 92 0.53 16.07 2.02
CA PHE A 92 0.10 14.95 1.18
C PHE A 92 1.03 14.73 -0.02
N ILE A 93 1.58 15.81 -0.60
CA ILE A 93 2.39 15.77 -1.81
C ILE A 93 3.84 15.36 -1.52
N THR A 94 4.43 15.88 -0.44
CA THR A 94 5.81 15.56 -0.10
C THR A 94 6.01 14.05 0.12
N PRO A 95 5.17 13.33 0.89
CA PRO A 95 5.36 11.90 1.11
C PRO A 95 5.22 11.06 -0.17
N ILE A 96 4.28 11.37 -1.07
CA ILE A 96 4.12 10.62 -2.32
C ILE A 96 5.25 10.90 -3.32
N ALA A 97 5.78 12.13 -3.34
CA ALA A 97 6.94 12.48 -4.18
C ALA A 97 8.18 11.69 -3.73
N VAL A 98 8.46 11.71 -2.42
CA VAL A 98 9.55 10.94 -1.82
C VAL A 98 9.40 9.45 -2.09
N LEU A 99 8.20 8.89 -1.89
CA LEU A 99 7.96 7.48 -2.16
C LEU A 99 8.12 7.13 -3.65
N GLY A 100 7.74 8.01 -4.58
CA GLY A 100 7.91 7.78 -6.02
C GLY A 100 9.39 7.64 -6.42
N ASP A 101 10.25 8.51 -5.88
CA ASP A 101 11.69 8.44 -6.10
C ASP A 101 12.31 7.19 -5.47
N GLN A 102 11.91 6.90 -4.23
CA GLN A 102 12.36 5.71 -3.50
C GLN A 102 11.94 4.42 -4.19
N LEU A 103 10.69 4.33 -4.67
CA LEU A 103 10.13 3.15 -5.32
C LEU A 103 10.86 2.85 -6.63
N THR A 104 11.26 3.87 -7.38
CA THR A 104 12.07 3.69 -8.59
C THR A 104 13.41 3.02 -8.27
N LYS A 105 14.17 3.59 -7.31
CA LYS A 105 15.46 3.04 -6.87
C LYS A 105 15.30 1.63 -6.31
N PHE A 106 14.31 1.43 -5.46
CA PHE A 106 13.99 0.16 -4.82
C PHE A 106 13.63 -0.93 -5.84
N THR A 107 12.85 -0.60 -6.87
CA THR A 107 12.53 -1.53 -7.96
C THR A 107 13.80 -1.93 -8.72
N THR A 108 14.68 -0.97 -9.02
CA THR A 108 15.96 -1.24 -9.69
C THR A 108 16.86 -2.12 -8.84
N GLU A 109 16.99 -1.85 -7.54
CA GLU A 109 17.77 -2.66 -6.60
C GLU A 109 17.31 -4.12 -6.58
N ILE A 110 15.99 -4.36 -6.44
CA ILE A 110 15.42 -5.71 -6.48
C ILE A 110 15.64 -6.37 -7.85
N GLY A 111 15.46 -5.63 -8.94
CA GLY A 111 15.69 -6.14 -10.29
C GLY A 111 17.13 -6.64 -10.50
N PHE A 112 18.13 -5.88 -10.02
CA PHE A 112 19.54 -6.30 -10.07
C PHE A 112 19.80 -7.57 -9.25
N LYS A 113 19.27 -7.64 -8.02
CA LYS A 113 19.37 -8.86 -7.20
C LYS A 113 18.68 -10.05 -7.86
N GLY A 114 17.49 -9.83 -8.41
CA GLY A 114 16.69 -10.85 -9.11
C GLY A 114 17.36 -11.42 -10.36
N PHE A 115 18.16 -10.62 -11.06
CA PHE A 115 18.98 -11.09 -12.19
C PHE A 115 20.07 -12.07 -11.75
N GLN A 116 20.62 -11.89 -10.55
CA GLN A 116 21.63 -12.79 -9.98
C GLN A 116 21.01 -14.02 -9.32
N ASN A 117 19.90 -13.83 -8.59
CA ASN A 117 19.17 -14.87 -7.89
C ASN A 117 17.65 -14.61 -7.97
N PRO A 118 16.89 -15.42 -8.73
CA PRO A 118 15.44 -15.27 -8.84
C PRO A 118 14.68 -15.30 -7.49
N ASP A 119 15.21 -15.97 -6.47
CA ASP A 119 14.59 -16.05 -5.14
C ASP A 119 14.54 -14.68 -4.44
N GLU A 120 15.41 -13.74 -4.81
CA GLU A 120 15.36 -12.36 -4.29
C GLU A 120 14.08 -11.63 -4.72
N VAL A 121 13.54 -11.96 -5.90
CA VAL A 121 12.24 -11.43 -6.35
C VAL A 121 11.12 -12.02 -5.50
N GLY A 122 11.20 -13.32 -5.21
CA GLY A 122 10.22 -14.01 -4.37
C GLY A 122 10.19 -13.48 -2.95
N ALA A 123 11.37 -13.31 -2.34
CA ALA A 123 11.54 -12.79 -0.99
C ALA A 123 10.98 -11.36 -0.82
N ALA A 124 11.10 -10.53 -1.85
CA ALA A 124 10.63 -9.15 -1.82
C ALA A 124 9.16 -8.95 -2.25
N ALA A 125 8.52 -9.97 -2.84
CA ALA A 125 7.28 -9.78 -3.61
C ALA A 125 6.13 -9.18 -2.79
N VAL A 126 5.84 -9.73 -1.60
CA VAL A 126 4.71 -9.30 -0.76
C VAL A 126 4.92 -7.87 -0.25
N ASP A 127 6.10 -7.59 0.29
CA ASP A 127 6.46 -6.25 0.77
C ASP A 127 6.41 -5.22 -0.37
N TYR A 128 6.95 -5.58 -1.54
CA TYR A 128 6.89 -4.73 -2.72
C TYR A 128 5.45 -4.42 -3.13
N LEU A 129 4.55 -5.41 -3.14
CA LEU A 129 3.13 -5.20 -3.45
C LEU A 129 2.49 -4.23 -2.46
N ARG A 130 2.82 -4.32 -1.17
CA ARG A 130 2.30 -3.38 -0.15
C ARG A 130 2.83 -1.97 -0.34
N VAL A 131 4.13 -1.80 -0.63
CA VAL A 131 4.72 -0.49 -0.94
C VAL A 131 4.06 0.13 -2.18
N ALA A 132 3.91 -0.65 -3.26
CA ALA A 132 3.23 -0.20 -4.47
C ALA A 132 1.75 0.11 -4.24
N GLY A 133 1.07 -0.65 -3.38
CA GLY A 133 -0.31 -0.39 -2.95
C GLY A 133 -0.44 0.95 -2.23
N HIS A 134 0.46 1.24 -1.29
CA HIS A 134 0.50 2.54 -0.62
C HIS A 134 0.84 3.69 -1.57
N PHE A 135 1.68 3.47 -2.59
CA PHE A 135 1.95 4.48 -3.62
C PHE A 135 0.68 4.82 -4.41
N VAL A 136 -0.11 3.80 -4.79
CA VAL A 136 -1.41 4.00 -5.46
C VAL A 136 -2.42 4.71 -4.56
N PHE A 137 -2.61 4.23 -3.33
CA PHE A 137 -3.58 4.80 -2.41
C PHE A 137 -3.18 6.19 -1.91
N GLY A 138 -1.88 6.45 -1.69
CA GLY A 138 -1.36 7.76 -1.35
C GLY A 138 -1.69 8.80 -2.42
N TYR A 139 -1.51 8.44 -3.70
CA TYR A 139 -1.94 9.29 -4.81
C TYR A 139 -3.46 9.58 -4.77
N LEU A 140 -4.30 8.57 -4.53
CA LEU A 140 -5.75 8.76 -4.45
C LEU A 140 -6.18 9.61 -3.25
N PHE A 141 -5.55 9.44 -2.09
CA PHE A 141 -5.79 10.28 -0.91
C PHE A 141 -5.34 11.72 -1.14
N ALA A 142 -4.19 11.94 -1.79
CA ALA A 142 -3.74 13.27 -2.17
C ALA A 142 -4.70 13.93 -3.17
N ARG A 143 -5.21 13.20 -4.16
CA ARG A 143 -6.26 13.71 -5.08
C ARG A 143 -7.55 14.07 -4.35
N MET A 144 -8.00 13.26 -3.39
CA MET A 144 -9.18 13.60 -2.57
C MET A 144 -8.93 14.84 -1.71
N ALA A 145 -7.74 14.99 -1.12
CA ALA A 145 -7.37 16.15 -0.34
C ALA A 145 -7.32 17.43 -1.20
N GLN A 146 -6.76 17.34 -2.41
CA GLN A 146 -6.74 18.43 -3.39
C GLN A 146 -8.17 18.93 -3.68
N VAL A 147 -9.09 18.02 -4.00
CA VAL A 147 -10.50 18.37 -4.25
C VAL A 147 -11.14 19.00 -3.02
N ALA A 148 -10.96 18.39 -1.84
CA ALA A 148 -11.53 18.90 -0.60
C ALA A 148 -11.05 20.33 -0.26
N LEU A 149 -9.75 20.61 -0.44
CA LEU A 149 -9.22 21.95 -0.23
C LEU A 149 -9.76 22.97 -1.23
N ARG A 150 -9.95 22.58 -2.50
CA ARG A 150 -10.53 23.46 -3.53
C ARG A 150 -11.99 23.80 -3.22
N GLU A 151 -12.78 22.82 -2.82
CA GLU A 151 -14.18 23.02 -2.44
C GLU A 151 -14.31 23.94 -1.22
N ILE A 152 -13.50 23.71 -0.19
CA ILE A 152 -13.46 24.59 0.99
C ILE A 152 -13.03 26.00 0.60
N ALA A 153 -12.01 26.15 -0.26
CA ALA A 153 -11.57 27.46 -0.73
C ALA A 153 -12.61 28.18 -1.59
N ALA A 154 -13.47 27.44 -2.29
CA ALA A 154 -14.61 27.98 -3.05
C ALA A 154 -15.81 28.35 -2.15
N GLY A 155 -15.70 28.20 -0.83
CA GLY A 155 -16.76 28.55 0.13
C GLY A 155 -17.75 27.42 0.41
N ASN A 156 -17.47 26.19 -0.04
CA ASN A 156 -18.31 25.04 0.29
C ASN A 156 -18.21 24.74 1.81
N THR A 157 -19.36 24.63 2.46
CA THR A 157 -19.48 24.42 3.91
C THR A 157 -19.88 23.00 4.31
N ASP A 158 -19.99 22.08 3.34
CA ASP A 158 -20.28 20.68 3.62
C ASP A 158 -19.17 20.05 4.50
N PRO A 159 -19.50 19.53 5.70
CA PRO A 159 -18.52 18.93 6.61
C PRO A 159 -17.79 17.71 6.02
N PHE A 160 -18.33 17.11 4.96
CA PHE A 160 -17.69 16.01 4.22
C PHE A 160 -16.26 16.34 3.79
N TYR A 161 -16.00 17.56 3.29
CA TYR A 161 -14.65 17.92 2.80
C TYR A 161 -13.65 18.04 3.93
N VAL A 162 -14.06 18.58 5.08
CA VAL A 162 -13.23 18.62 6.29
C VAL A 162 -12.92 17.19 6.77
N ALA A 163 -13.93 16.31 6.80
CA ALA A 163 -13.75 14.90 7.16
C ALA A 163 -12.81 14.16 6.19
N LYS A 164 -12.87 14.46 4.89
CA LYS A 164 -11.94 13.90 3.89
C LYS A 164 -10.49 14.31 4.15
N LEU A 165 -10.24 15.56 4.51
CA LEU A 165 -8.90 16.00 4.88
C LEU A 165 -8.40 15.32 6.15
N GLN A 166 -9.23 15.21 7.19
CA GLN A 166 -8.87 14.50 8.42
C GLN A 166 -8.54 13.02 8.14
N THR A 167 -9.32 12.36 7.27
CA THR A 167 -9.08 10.97 6.88
C THR A 167 -7.78 10.83 6.09
N ALA A 168 -7.50 11.74 5.14
CA ALA A 168 -6.24 11.73 4.38
C ALA A 168 -5.04 11.92 5.32
N ARG A 169 -5.12 12.85 6.28
CA ARG A 169 -4.08 13.07 7.30
C ARG A 169 -3.82 11.83 8.12
N PHE A 170 -4.88 11.15 8.58
CA PHE A 170 -4.74 9.87 9.28
C PHE A 170 -4.02 8.83 8.41
N TYR A 171 -4.41 8.68 7.14
CA TYR A 171 -3.77 7.74 6.23
C TYR A 171 -2.27 8.01 6.10
N PHE A 172 -1.87 9.25 5.81
CA PHE A 172 -0.47 9.63 5.66
C PHE A 172 0.35 9.53 6.96
N ALA A 173 -0.27 9.81 8.11
CA ALA A 173 0.41 9.79 9.40
C ALA A 173 0.48 8.40 10.05
N LYS A 174 -0.48 7.52 9.80
CA LYS A 174 -0.63 6.24 10.53
C LYS A 174 -0.50 5.00 9.66
N LEU A 175 -0.86 5.06 8.39
CA LEU A 175 -0.84 3.89 7.50
C LEU A 175 0.32 3.94 6.50
N PHE A 176 0.52 5.09 5.85
CA PHE A 176 1.57 5.29 4.86
C PHE A 176 3.02 5.03 5.35
N PRO A 177 3.38 5.26 6.64
CA PRO A 177 4.72 4.94 7.12
C PRO A 177 5.09 3.45 7.06
N GLU A 178 4.12 2.54 6.88
CA GLU A 178 4.36 1.11 6.65
C GLU A 178 5.38 0.90 5.51
N THR A 179 5.34 1.75 4.48
CA THR A 179 6.24 1.69 3.32
C THR A 179 7.72 1.68 3.69
N ALA A 180 8.13 2.46 4.69
CA ALA A 180 9.53 2.52 5.12
C ALA A 180 9.99 1.18 5.71
N THR A 181 9.14 0.55 6.53
CA THR A 181 9.46 -0.75 7.15
C THR A 181 9.48 -1.87 6.10
N LEU A 182 8.50 -1.88 5.19
CA LEU A 182 8.40 -2.89 4.13
C LEU A 182 9.57 -2.81 3.14
N MET A 183 10.00 -1.61 2.78
CA MET A 183 11.19 -1.42 1.95
C MET A 183 12.47 -1.88 2.65
N ARG A 184 12.50 -1.93 3.99
CA ARG A 184 13.62 -2.46 4.76
C ARG A 184 13.58 -3.99 4.81
N THR A 185 12.43 -4.58 5.10
CA THR A 185 12.27 -6.04 5.16
C THR A 185 12.52 -6.68 3.80
N ALA A 186 11.98 -6.11 2.72
CA ALA A 186 12.22 -6.58 1.36
C ALA A 186 13.71 -6.61 0.98
N ARG A 187 14.49 -5.64 1.49
CA ARG A 187 15.95 -5.56 1.24
C ARG A 187 16.76 -6.60 1.98
N ALA A 188 16.21 -7.24 3.02
CA ALA A 188 16.87 -8.32 3.76
C ALA A 188 17.15 -9.54 2.85
N GLY A 189 16.40 -9.68 1.76
CA GLY A 189 16.64 -10.68 0.72
C GLY A 189 16.28 -12.10 1.14
N SER A 190 16.61 -13.05 0.27
CA SER A 190 16.23 -14.47 0.43
C SER A 190 17.06 -15.19 1.49
N LYS A 191 18.31 -14.77 1.72
CA LYS A 191 19.25 -15.50 2.58
C LYS A 191 18.68 -15.82 3.96
N VAL A 192 18.13 -14.83 4.66
CA VAL A 192 17.59 -15.01 6.02
C VAL A 192 16.32 -15.87 6.05
N LEU A 193 15.62 -16.01 4.92
CA LEU A 193 14.45 -16.87 4.81
C LEU A 193 14.84 -18.33 4.56
N MET A 194 15.97 -18.56 3.89
CA MET A 194 16.40 -19.90 3.47
C MET A 194 17.42 -20.53 4.43
N ASP A 195 18.21 -19.71 5.13
CA ASP A 195 19.23 -20.13 6.11
C ASP A 195 18.56 -20.57 7.43
N THR A 196 17.94 -21.76 7.40
CA THR A 196 17.06 -22.26 8.47
C THR A 196 17.53 -23.57 9.10
N GLU A 197 18.56 -24.22 8.56
CA GLU A 197 19.00 -25.56 9.00
C GLU A 197 19.30 -25.61 10.50
N ALA A 198 20.04 -24.63 11.03
CA ALA A 198 20.37 -24.59 12.45
C ALA A 198 19.16 -24.33 13.37
N ALA A 199 18.09 -23.69 12.87
CA ALA A 199 16.87 -23.41 13.63
C ALA A 199 15.87 -24.57 13.60
N LEU A 200 16.03 -25.50 12.66
CA LEU A 200 15.13 -26.64 12.44
C LEU A 200 15.77 -28.01 12.75
N ALA A 201 17.03 -28.01 13.18
CA ALA A 201 17.73 -29.19 13.71
C ALA A 201 17.27 -29.51 15.14
#